data_AF-A0A3Q1G9I4-F1
#
_entry.id   AF-A0A3Q1G9I4-F1
#
_cell.length_a   1.000
_cell.length_b   1.000
_cell.length_c   1.000
_cell.angle_alpha   90.00
_cell.angle_beta   90.00
_cell.angle_gamma   90.00
#
_symmetry.space_group_name_H-M   'P 1'
#
loop_
_entity.id
_entity.type
_entity.pdbx_description
1 polymer ?
#
loop_
_entity_poly.entity_id
_entity_poly.type
_entity_poly.pdbx_seq_one_letter_code
_entity_poly.pdbx_strand_id
1 'polypeptide(L)'
;MFCFMHLRPLSLSFLVLLVAGAAMVCVAVTTTATLHGFRGCAVREFSFVAQKPGCKGLRITTEACWGRCHTWEKPIPDPPYIHRHHRVCTYSRTRHMTARLPGCSPGVSPLYHYPVALHCHCAVCSTQDTECETF
;
A
#
# COMPACT_ATOMS: atom_id res chain seq x y z
N MET A 1 55.44 -0.22 -48.76
CA MET A 1 54.72 1.07 -48.77
C MET A 1 53.76 1.07 -47.58
N PHE A 2 54.20 1.54 -46.41
CA PHE A 2 53.37 1.65 -45.20
C PHE A 2 53.38 3.12 -44.77
N CYS A 3 52.17 3.70 -44.75
CA CYS A 3 51.92 5.09 -44.42
C CYS A 3 52.01 5.27 -42.90
N PHE A 4 53.09 5.90 -42.40
CA PHE A 4 53.15 6.38 -41.02
C PHE A 4 52.34 7.67 -40.92
N MET A 5 51.08 7.55 -40.50
CA MET A 5 50.27 8.70 -40.12
C MET A 5 50.69 9.18 -38.72
N HIS A 6 51.27 10.38 -38.68
CA HIS A 6 51.47 11.18 -37.48
C HIS A 6 50.11 11.46 -36.82
N LEU A 7 49.76 10.71 -35.77
CA LEU A 7 48.64 11.05 -34.89
C LEU A 7 49.11 12.13 -33.89
N ARG A 8 48.54 13.34 -34.02
CA ARG A 8 48.66 14.41 -33.02
C ARG A 8 48.08 13.92 -31.68
N PRO A 9 48.72 14.21 -30.54
CA PRO A 9 48.18 13.81 -29.25
C PRO A 9 46.90 14.61 -28.99
N LEU A 10 45.76 13.90 -28.93
CA LEU A 10 44.50 14.48 -28.49
C LEU A 10 44.71 14.98 -27.06
N SER A 11 44.71 16.30 -26.87
CA SER A 11 44.95 16.96 -25.59
C SER A 11 44.02 16.38 -24.51
N LEU A 12 44.59 15.98 -23.37
CA LEU A 12 43.85 15.50 -22.20
C LEU A 12 42.70 16.43 -21.79
N SER A 13 42.80 17.73 -22.09
CA SER A 13 41.71 18.69 -21.87
C SER A 13 40.41 18.33 -22.58
N PHE A 14 40.48 17.75 -23.78
CA PHE A 14 39.29 17.34 -24.55
C PHE A 14 38.62 16.10 -23.97
N LEU A 15 39.42 15.18 -23.41
CA LEU A 15 38.90 13.98 -22.72
C LEU A 15 38.23 14.36 -21.39
N VAL A 16 38.78 15.31 -20.64
CA VAL A 16 38.20 15.79 -19.37
C VAL A 16 36.86 16.49 -19.58
N LEU A 17 36.71 17.26 -20.66
CA LEU A 17 35.45 17.92 -21.04
C LEU A 17 34.34 16.91 -21.40
N LEU A 18 34.67 15.78 -22.04
CA LEU A 18 33.70 14.73 -22.38
C LEU A 18 33.22 13.97 -21.14
N VAL A 19 34.09 13.72 -20.16
CA VAL A 19 33.72 13.00 -18.92
C VAL A 19 32.87 13.88 -17.99
N ALA A 20 33.11 15.20 -17.95
CA ALA A 20 32.28 16.12 -17.17
C ALA A 20 30.86 16.29 -17.73
N GLY A 21 30.66 16.15 -19.05
CA GLY A 21 29.35 16.22 -19.70
C GLY A 21 28.47 14.99 -19.46
N ALA A 22 29.05 13.81 -19.23
CA ALA A 22 28.31 12.57 -19.00
C ALA A 22 27.80 12.38 -17.56
N ALA A 23 28.27 13.20 -16.61
CA ALA A 23 27.83 13.17 -15.21
C ALA A 23 26.57 14.03 -14.95
N MET A 24 26.10 14.78 -15.94
CA MET A 24 24.91 15.63 -15.82
C MET A 24 23.67 14.90 -16.34
N VAL A 25 22.80 14.57 -15.38
CA VAL A 25 21.39 14.20 -15.53
C VAL A 25 21.11 12.73 -15.88
N CYS A 26 21.57 11.82 -15.02
CA CYS A 26 20.72 10.69 -14.62
C CYS A 26 20.06 11.03 -13.28
N VAL A 27 19.32 12.14 -13.22
CA VAL A 27 18.29 12.26 -12.19
C VAL A 27 17.25 11.25 -12.63
N ALA A 28 17.31 10.05 -12.06
CA ALA A 28 16.16 9.17 -12.02
C ALA A 28 15.06 10.04 -11.40
N VAL A 29 14.17 10.56 -12.23
CA VAL A 29 12.87 11.04 -11.79
C VAL A 29 12.23 9.78 -11.24
N THR A 30 12.50 9.48 -9.98
CA THR A 30 11.57 8.70 -9.17
C THR A 30 10.30 9.51 -9.28
N THR A 31 9.42 9.11 -10.19
CA THR A 31 8.02 9.49 -10.13
C THR A 31 7.58 8.98 -8.77
N THR A 32 7.75 9.80 -7.73
CA THR A 32 6.96 9.73 -6.52
C THR A 32 5.55 10.01 -7.00
N ALA A 33 4.91 8.95 -7.52
CA ALA A 33 3.51 8.97 -7.84
C ALA A 33 2.84 9.48 -6.58
N THR A 34 2.34 10.71 -6.65
CA THR A 34 1.76 11.39 -5.52
C THR A 34 0.54 10.57 -5.10
N LEU A 35 0.69 9.78 -4.03
CA LEU A 35 -0.35 8.89 -3.49
C LEU A 35 -1.64 9.65 -3.12
N HIS A 36 -1.59 10.98 -3.16
CA HIS A 36 -2.71 11.90 -3.04
C HIS A 36 -3.81 11.69 -4.09
N GLY A 37 -3.49 11.06 -5.23
CA GLY A 37 -4.43 10.81 -6.33
C GLY A 37 -4.95 9.37 -6.45
N PHE A 38 -4.46 8.42 -5.66
CA PHE A 38 -4.85 7.01 -5.82
C PHE A 38 -6.32 6.78 -5.41
N ARG A 39 -7.16 6.38 -6.36
CA ARG A 39 -8.60 6.10 -6.19
C ARG A 39 -8.95 4.61 -6.34
N GLY A 40 -8.08 3.71 -5.84
CA GLY A 40 -8.34 2.27 -5.81
C GLY A 40 -8.40 1.70 -4.39
N CYS A 41 -8.44 0.38 -4.25
CA CYS A 41 -8.32 -0.35 -2.99
C CYS A 41 -6.88 -0.81 -2.79
N ALA A 42 -6.25 -0.45 -1.68
CA ALA A 42 -4.85 -0.77 -1.39
C ALA A 42 -4.58 -0.93 0.11
N VAL A 43 -3.43 -1.53 0.42
CA VAL A 43 -2.88 -1.58 1.79
C VAL A 43 -2.39 -0.19 2.17
N ARG A 44 -2.74 0.27 3.39
CA ARG A 44 -2.31 1.55 3.96
C ARG A 44 -2.11 1.45 5.46
N GLU A 45 -1.28 2.34 5.98
CA GLU A 45 -1.11 2.54 7.41
C GLU A 45 -2.42 3.05 8.04
N PHE A 46 -2.83 2.39 9.12
CA PHE A 46 -4.00 2.71 9.92
C PHE A 46 -3.68 2.58 11.40
N SER A 47 -4.17 3.52 12.21
CA SER A 47 -3.99 3.53 13.66
C SER A 47 -5.31 3.34 14.38
N PHE A 48 -5.35 2.42 15.34
CA PHE A 48 -6.50 2.22 16.22
C PHE A 48 -6.08 2.08 17.67
N VAL A 49 -7.04 2.18 18.59
CA VAL A 49 -6.81 1.92 20.01
C VAL A 49 -7.29 0.51 20.32
N ALA A 50 -6.34 -0.39 20.61
CA ALA A 50 -6.66 -1.73 21.08
C ALA A 50 -7.21 -1.66 22.50
N GLN A 51 -8.44 -2.14 22.67
CA GLN A 51 -9.12 -2.20 23.95
C GLN A 51 -9.37 -3.65 24.34
N LYS A 52 -9.10 -3.99 25.60
CA LYS A 52 -9.35 -5.30 26.18
C LYS A 52 -9.81 -5.14 27.63
N PRO A 53 -10.91 -5.78 28.05
CA PRO A 53 -11.37 -5.73 29.43
C PRO A 53 -10.25 -6.14 30.40
N GLY A 54 -10.04 -5.34 31.45
CA GLY A 54 -9.02 -5.58 32.46
C GLY A 54 -7.60 -5.14 32.09
N CYS A 55 -7.39 -4.46 30.95
CA CYS A 55 -6.12 -3.83 30.58
C CYS A 55 -6.32 -2.36 30.21
N LYS A 56 -5.24 -1.57 30.23
CA LYS A 56 -5.26 -0.21 29.67
C LYS A 56 -5.16 -0.28 28.14
N GLY A 57 -5.88 0.63 27.47
CA GLY A 57 -5.85 0.71 26.01
C GLY A 57 -4.47 1.10 25.47
N LEU A 58 -4.14 0.61 24.27
CA LEU A 58 -2.88 0.89 23.59
C LEU A 58 -3.15 1.34 22.14
N ARG A 59 -2.53 2.43 21.71
CA ARG A 59 -2.57 2.84 20.30
C ARG A 59 -1.63 1.95 19.48
N ILE A 60 -2.16 1.30 18.47
CA ILE A 60 -1.44 0.41 17.56
C ILE A 60 -1.53 0.99 16.15
N THR A 61 -0.38 1.07 15.49
CA THR A 61 -0.28 1.37 14.06
C THR A 61 -0.06 0.07 13.30
N THR A 62 -0.86 -0.18 12.27
CA THR A 62 -0.81 -1.40 11.47
C THR A 62 -1.17 -1.15 10.01
N GLU A 63 -0.95 -2.14 9.16
CA GLU A 63 -1.37 -2.12 7.77
C GLU A 63 -2.80 -2.64 7.65
N ALA A 64 -3.69 -1.86 7.02
CA ALA A 64 -5.09 -2.17 6.82
C ALA A 64 -5.53 -1.87 5.37
N CYS A 65 -6.68 -2.40 4.96
CA CYS A 65 -7.23 -2.12 3.64
C CYS A 65 -8.00 -0.80 3.62
N TRP A 66 -7.67 0.07 2.68
CA TRP A 66 -8.33 1.36 2.49
C TRP A 66 -8.48 1.70 1.01
N GLY A 67 -9.58 2.33 0.65
CA GLY A 67 -9.79 2.82 -0.70
C GLY A 67 -11.22 2.80 -1.18
N ARG A 68 -11.37 2.84 -2.51
CA ARG A 68 -12.67 2.82 -3.19
C ARG A 68 -12.71 1.68 -4.21
N CYS A 69 -13.90 1.16 -4.42
CA CYS A 69 -14.20 0.12 -5.40
C CYS A 69 -15.25 0.64 -6.37
N HIS A 70 -15.19 0.14 -7.61
CA HIS A 70 -16.24 0.43 -8.59
C HIS A 70 -17.51 -0.33 -8.24
N THR A 71 -18.63 0.39 -8.25
CA THR A 71 -19.96 -0.15 -8.00
C THR A 71 -20.92 0.35 -9.06
N TRP A 72 -21.97 -0.42 -9.32
CA TRP A 72 -23.04 -0.04 -10.23
C TRP A 72 -24.31 -0.82 -9.94
N GLU A 73 -25.44 -0.25 -10.35
CA GLU A 73 -26.73 -0.91 -10.40
C GLU A 73 -27.31 -0.74 -11.80
N LYS A 74 -27.83 -1.82 -12.37
CA LYS A 74 -28.44 -1.82 -13.70
C LYS A 74 -29.90 -2.25 -13.58
N PRO A 75 -30.87 -1.42 -14.01
CA PRO A 75 -32.25 -1.85 -14.15
C PRO A 75 -32.37 -3.00 -15.17
N ILE A 76 -33.17 -4.01 -14.87
CA ILE A 76 -33.47 -5.14 -15.74
C ILE A 76 -35.00 -5.30 -15.89
N PRO A 77 -35.52 -5.76 -17.05
CA PRO A 77 -36.97 -5.83 -17.27
C PRO A 77 -37.69 -6.86 -16.37
N ASP A 78 -37.02 -7.97 -16.08
CA ASP A 78 -37.57 -9.07 -15.28
C ASP A 78 -37.12 -8.99 -13.82
N PRO A 79 -37.89 -9.54 -12.86
CA PRO A 79 -37.46 -9.68 -11.47
C PRO A 79 -36.06 -10.31 -11.38
N PRO A 80 -35.15 -9.81 -10.52
CA PRO A 80 -35.36 -8.88 -9.41
C PRO A 80 -35.35 -7.38 -9.78
N TYR A 81 -35.54 -7.02 -11.06
CA TYR A 81 -35.64 -5.64 -11.60
C TYR A 81 -34.37 -4.78 -11.50
N ILE A 82 -33.43 -5.13 -10.62
CA ILE A 82 -32.13 -4.48 -10.49
C ILE A 82 -31.05 -5.54 -10.38
N HIS A 83 -30.05 -5.46 -11.25
CA HIS A 83 -28.81 -6.18 -11.12
C HIS A 83 -27.76 -5.29 -10.43
N ARG A 84 -27.27 -5.72 -9.26
CA ARG A 84 -26.40 -4.94 -8.38
C ARG A 84 -24.98 -5.48 -8.39
N HIS A 85 -24.01 -4.58 -8.47
CA HIS A 85 -22.60 -4.89 -8.32
C HIS A 85 -22.00 -4.04 -7.20
N HIS A 86 -22.23 -4.47 -5.97
CA HIS A 86 -21.73 -3.78 -4.78
C HIS A 86 -20.50 -4.50 -4.25
N ARG A 87 -19.34 -3.87 -4.44
CA ARG A 87 -18.05 -4.32 -3.91
C ARG A 87 -17.51 -3.32 -2.91
N VAL A 88 -16.86 -3.84 -1.88
CA VAL A 88 -16.16 -3.07 -0.85
C VAL A 88 -14.67 -3.38 -0.88
N CYS A 89 -13.85 -2.45 -0.41
CA CYS A 89 -12.43 -2.67 -0.25
C CYS A 89 -12.21 -3.52 1.00
N THR A 90 -11.74 -4.76 0.82
CA THR A 90 -11.57 -5.70 1.93
C THR A 90 -10.28 -6.51 1.79
N TYR A 91 -9.91 -7.16 2.89
CA TYR A 91 -8.75 -8.02 3.00
C TYR A 91 -8.91 -9.23 2.08
N SER A 92 -7.91 -9.48 1.24
CA SER A 92 -7.80 -10.76 0.50
C SER A 92 -6.85 -11.72 1.19
N ARG A 93 -5.82 -11.17 1.83
CA ARG A 93 -4.84 -11.94 2.60
C ARG A 93 -4.43 -11.15 3.83
N THR A 94 -4.51 -11.82 4.97
CA THR A 94 -4.15 -11.27 6.28
C THR A 94 -3.05 -12.10 6.93
N ARG A 95 -2.36 -11.47 7.88
CA ARG A 95 -1.54 -12.15 8.88
C ARG A 95 -2.01 -11.74 10.26
N HIS A 96 -2.04 -12.67 11.19
CA HIS A 96 -2.33 -12.36 12.59
C HIS A 96 -1.06 -11.87 13.30
N MET A 97 -1.17 -10.77 14.02
CA MET A 97 -0.12 -10.21 14.84
C MET A 97 -0.60 -10.02 16.28
N THR A 98 0.35 -9.89 17.21
CA THR A 98 0.04 -9.81 18.64
C THR A 98 0.75 -8.64 19.27
N ALA A 99 0.02 -7.81 20.01
CA ALA A 99 0.57 -6.75 20.84
C ALA A 99 0.42 -7.09 22.33
N ARG A 100 1.24 -6.49 23.18
CA ARG A 100 1.13 -6.57 24.64
C ARG A 100 0.52 -5.29 25.18
N LEU A 101 -0.66 -5.38 25.79
CA LEU A 101 -1.34 -4.25 26.42
C LEU A 101 -0.75 -3.94 27.80
N PRO A 102 -0.65 -2.65 28.17
CA PRO A 102 -0.14 -2.24 29.48
C PRO A 102 -1.21 -2.31 30.57
N GLY A 103 -0.78 -2.37 31.83
CA GLY A 103 -1.64 -2.17 33.00
C GLY A 103 -2.78 -3.18 33.16
N CYS A 104 -2.50 -4.45 32.86
CA CYS A 104 -3.49 -5.52 33.01
C CYS A 104 -3.66 -5.96 34.47
N SER A 105 -4.89 -6.31 34.85
CA SER A 105 -5.22 -6.90 36.14
C SER A 105 -4.60 -8.31 36.31
N PRO A 106 -4.38 -8.77 37.57
CA PRO A 106 -3.89 -10.12 37.81
C PRO A 106 -4.76 -11.19 37.15
N GLY A 107 -4.15 -12.18 36.50
CA GLY A 107 -4.86 -13.25 35.79
C GLY A 107 -5.39 -12.88 34.38
N VAL A 108 -5.31 -11.60 33.98
CA VAL A 108 -5.68 -11.18 32.62
C VAL A 108 -4.45 -11.27 31.71
N SER A 109 -4.56 -12.02 30.61
CA SER A 109 -3.47 -12.07 29.62
C SER A 109 -3.26 -10.69 28.98
N PRO A 110 -2.01 -10.21 28.87
CA PRO A 110 -1.71 -8.93 28.21
C PRO A 110 -1.75 -9.04 26.67
N LEU A 111 -1.88 -10.24 26.10
CA LEU A 111 -1.83 -10.45 24.66
C LEU A 111 -3.14 -9.99 24.00
N TYR A 112 -2.99 -9.23 22.91
CA TYR A 112 -4.07 -8.76 22.04
C TYR A 112 -3.75 -9.13 20.59
N HIS A 113 -4.61 -9.93 19.98
CA HIS A 113 -4.44 -10.42 18.62
C HIS A 113 -5.23 -9.56 17.64
N TYR A 114 -4.63 -9.22 16.50
CA TYR A 114 -5.26 -8.40 15.47
C TYR A 114 -4.77 -8.78 14.07
N PRO A 115 -5.59 -8.59 13.02
CA PRO A 115 -5.18 -8.84 11.65
C PRO A 115 -4.33 -7.69 11.10
N VAL A 116 -3.41 -8.03 10.20
CA VAL A 116 -2.59 -7.12 9.42
C VAL A 116 -2.82 -7.43 7.94
N ALA A 117 -3.10 -6.42 7.12
CA ALA A 117 -3.30 -6.58 5.69
C ALA A 117 -1.98 -6.92 4.99
N LEU A 118 -1.96 -8.03 4.25
CA LEU A 118 -0.90 -8.35 3.29
C LEU A 118 -1.32 -7.97 1.87
N HIS A 119 -2.61 -8.09 1.56
CA HIS A 119 -3.17 -7.73 0.27
C HIS A 119 -4.64 -7.32 0.41
N CYS A 120 -5.07 -6.39 -0.45
CA CYS A 120 -6.41 -5.81 -0.46
C CYS A 120 -7.04 -5.93 -1.85
N HIS A 121 -8.35 -6.06 -1.91
CA HIS A 121 -9.08 -6.20 -3.16
C HIS A 121 -10.54 -5.73 -3.04
N CYS A 122 -11.20 -5.59 -4.18
CA CYS A 122 -12.62 -5.28 -4.26
C CYS A 122 -13.46 -6.56 -4.38
N ALA A 123 -14.23 -6.87 -3.35
CA ALA A 123 -15.10 -8.05 -3.30
C ALA A 123 -16.44 -7.72 -2.66
N VAL A 124 -17.40 -8.65 -2.77
CA VAL A 124 -18.63 -8.59 -1.97
C VAL A 124 -18.26 -8.70 -0.50
N CYS A 125 -18.91 -7.93 0.37
CA CYS A 125 -18.65 -8.00 1.79
C CYS A 125 -19.08 -9.37 2.35
N SER A 126 -18.16 -10.07 3.01
CA SER A 126 -18.39 -11.37 3.64
C SER A 126 -18.73 -11.17 5.10
N THR A 127 -19.92 -11.60 5.52
CA THR A 127 -20.33 -11.56 6.93
C THR A 127 -19.74 -12.69 7.79
N GLN A 128 -18.95 -13.59 7.19
CA GLN A 128 -18.29 -14.66 7.93
C GLN A 128 -17.18 -14.14 8.86
N ASP A 129 -16.50 -13.09 8.41
CA ASP A 129 -15.27 -12.58 9.01
C ASP A 129 -15.21 -11.04 9.04
N THR A 130 -16.18 -10.36 8.43
CA THR A 130 -16.27 -8.90 8.38
C THR A 130 -17.67 -8.43 8.77
N GLU A 131 -17.76 -7.39 9.60
CA GLU A 131 -19.03 -6.70 9.86
C GLU A 131 -19.35 -5.76 8.68
N CYS A 132 -20.43 -6.06 7.99
CA CYS A 132 -20.83 -5.36 6.76
C CYS A 132 -21.85 -4.25 7.09
N GLU A 133 -21.37 -3.13 7.59
CA GLU A 133 -22.22 -2.00 8.01
C GLU A 133 -22.07 -0.77 7.10
N THR A 134 -23.11 0.07 7.09
CA THR A 134 -23.11 1.40 6.45
C THR A 134 -22.99 2.48 7.53
N PHE A 135 -22.11 3.46 7.34
CA PHE A 135 -21.95 4.61 8.25
C PHE A 135 -22.99 5.70 8.03
#